data_AF-A0A8T5ECH3-F1
#
_entry.id   AF-A0A8T5ECH3-F1
#
_cell.length_a   1.000
_cell.length_b   1.000
_cell.length_c   1.000
_cell.angle_alpha   90.00
_cell.angle_beta   90.00
_cell.angle_gamma   90.00
#
_symmetry.space_group_name_H-M   'P 1'
#
loop_
_entity.id
_entity.type
_entity.pdbx_description
1 polymer ?
#
loop_
_entity_poly.entity_id
_entity_poly.type
_entity_poly.pdbx_seq_one_letter_code
_entity_poly.pdbx_strand_id
1 'polypeptide(L)' 'GMTLVPECQLAREAQICYASISTVTDYDVWADKPVTAKEVLETLSKNVEITKKILTELIDKIPKTKSCLCAKALEEAEF' A
#
# COMPACT_ATOMS: atom_id res chain seq x y z
N GLY A 1 9.02 2.47 1.02
CA GLY A 1 8.83 2.09 2.43
C GLY A 1 9.42 0.70 2.68
N MET A 2 9.56 0.30 3.94
CA MET A 2 10.21 -0.96 4.34
C MET A 2 9.26 -2.17 4.46
N THR A 3 7.95 -1.98 4.27
CA THR A 3 6.92 -2.99 4.59
C THR A 3 6.30 -3.69 3.38
N LEU A 4 6.57 -3.23 2.16
CA LEU A 4 5.90 -3.73 0.96
C LEU A 4 6.27 -5.19 0.63
N VAL A 5 7.52 -5.57 0.89
CA VAL A 5 8.06 -6.92 0.65
C VAL A 5 8.33 -7.55 2.02
N PRO A 6 7.88 -8.79 2.30
CA PRO A 6 7.28 -9.75 1.38
C PRO A 6 5.74 -9.70 1.26
N GLU A 7 5.08 -8.68 1.84
CA GLU A 7 3.61 -8.63 1.93
C GLU A 7 2.92 -8.73 0.55
N CYS A 8 3.42 -8.02 -0.47
CA CYS A 8 2.82 -8.04 -1.80
C CYS A 8 3.02 -9.38 -2.53
N GLN A 9 4.13 -10.09 -2.27
CA GLN A 9 4.35 -11.45 -2.79
C GLN A 9 3.37 -12.43 -2.16
N LEU A 10 3.25 -12.43 -0.83
CA LEU A 10 2.34 -13.31 -0.10
C LEU A 10 0.87 -13.08 -0.51
N ALA A 11 0.47 -11.82 -0.71
CA ALA A 11 -0.88 -11.51 -1.19
C ALA A 11 -1.12 -12.03 -2.63
N ARG A 12 -0.09 -12.00 -3.48
CA ARG A 12 -0.16 -12.55 -4.84
C ARG A 12 -0.27 -14.08 -4.82
N GLU A 13 0.52 -14.75 -4.00
CA GLU A 13 0.46 -16.21 -3.80
C GLU A 13 -0.92 -16.64 -3.27
N ALA A 14 -1.53 -15.83 -2.39
CA ALA A 14 -2.90 -16.04 -1.91
C ALA A 14 -4.01 -15.63 -2.90
N GLN A 15 -3.68 -15.23 -4.14
CA GLN A 15 -4.63 -14.77 -5.17
C GLN A 15 -5.53 -13.59 -4.74
N ILE A 16 -4.97 -12.70 -3.90
CA ILE A 16 -5.60 -11.46 -3.45
C ILE A 16 -5.21 -10.33 -4.41
N CYS A 17 -6.18 -9.54 -4.89
CA CYS A 17 -5.87 -8.31 -5.63
C CYS A 17 -5.34 -7.27 -4.61
N TYR A 18 -4.02 -7.12 -4.56
CA TYR A 18 -3.32 -6.25 -3.61
C TYR A 18 -3.01 -4.88 -4.24
N ALA A 19 -3.23 -3.80 -3.48
CA ALA A 19 -2.79 -2.45 -3.81
C ALA A 19 -2.35 -1.74 -2.54
N SER A 20 -1.25 -0.98 -2.61
CA SER A 20 -0.73 -0.21 -1.47
C SER A 20 -1.07 1.27 -1.63
N ILE A 21 -1.61 1.89 -0.59
CA ILE A 21 -1.76 3.34 -0.49
C ILE A 21 -0.59 3.86 0.34
N SER A 22 0.38 4.50 -0.33
CA SER A 22 1.55 5.08 0.32
C SER A 22 1.40 6.59 0.40
N THR A 23 1.48 7.15 1.61
CA THR A 23 1.52 8.59 1.84
C THR A 23 2.95 9.05 2.05
N VAL A 24 3.33 10.16 1.42
CA VAL A 24 4.67 10.74 1.59
C VAL A 24 4.76 11.37 2.98
N THR A 25 5.69 10.90 3.80
CA THR A 25 5.92 11.40 5.17
C THR A 25 7.11 12.34 5.29
N ASP A 26 8.10 12.16 4.42
CA ASP A 26 9.39 12.84 4.41
C ASP A 26 10.06 12.64 3.03
N TYR A 27 11.20 13.30 2.82
CA TYR A 27 11.99 13.22 1.59
C TYR A 27 13.28 12.41 1.77
N ASP A 28 13.32 11.52 2.77
CA ASP A 28 14.52 10.74 3.12
C ASP A 28 15.74 11.67 3.32
N VAL A 29 16.93 11.24 2.94
CA VAL A 29 18.18 12.03 3.03
C VAL A 29 18.31 13.16 2.01
N TRP A 30 17.31 13.37 1.15
CA TRP A 30 17.35 14.40 0.09
C TRP A 30 16.88 15.78 0.58
N ALA A 31 16.36 15.86 1.80
CA ALA A 31 16.05 17.13 2.46
C ALA A 31 17.27 17.69 3.21
N ASP A 32 17.28 19.01 3.43
CA ASP A 32 18.33 19.70 4.20
C ASP A 32 18.47 19.18 5.65
N LYS A 33 17.46 18.45 6.15
CA LYS A 33 17.47 17.81 7.46
C LYS A 33 17.20 16.31 7.32
N PRO A 34 17.95 15.45 8.03
CA PRO A 34 17.73 14.01 8.01
C PRO A 34 16.41 13.65 8.69
N VAL A 35 15.77 12.58 8.19
CA VAL A 35 14.49 12.08 8.70
C VAL A 35 14.58 11.63 10.15
N THR A 36 13.60 12.03 10.96
CA THR A 36 13.42 11.51 12.32
C THR A 36 12.11 10.73 12.44
N ALA A 37 12.09 9.69 13.30
CA ALA A 37 10.88 8.90 13.56
C ALA A 37 9.71 9.76 14.05
N LYS A 38 10.01 10.86 14.75
CA LYS A 38 9.01 11.81 15.24
C LYS A 38 8.34 12.57 14.11
N GLU A 39 9.10 13.08 13.15
CA GLU A 39 8.56 13.79 11.98
C GLU A 39 7.68 12.88 11.12
N VAL A 40 8.09 11.62 10.93
CA VAL A 40 7.31 10.62 10.22
C VAL A 40 5.95 10.41 10.90
N LEU A 41 5.92 10.24 12.23
CA LEU A 41 4.67 10.04 12.99
C LEU A 41 3.76 11.27 12.97
N GLU A 42 4.32 12.48 13.03
CA GLU A 42 3.55 13.73 12.95
C GLU A 42 2.90 13.90 11.57
N THR A 43 3.66 13.70 10.49
CA THR A 43 3.13 13.79 9.12
C THR A 43 2.13 12.67 8.84
N LEU A 44 2.42 11.44 9.29
CA LEU A 44 1.49 10.32 9.18
C LEU A 44 0.16 10.65 9.86
N SER A 45 0.18 11.15 11.09
CA SER A 45 -1.03 11.51 11.85
C SER A 45 -1.89 12.54 11.12
N LYS A 46 -1.27 13.53 10.45
CA LYS A 46 -1.99 14.51 9.60
C LYS A 46 -2.62 13.85 8.37
N ASN A 47 -1.92 12.89 7.77
CA ASN A 47 -2.37 12.19 6.58
C ASN A 47 -3.39 11.07 6.85
N VAL A 48 -3.58 10.64 8.11
CA VAL A 48 -4.55 9.58 8.47
C VAL A 48 -5.96 9.95 8.03
N GLU A 49 -6.41 11.17 8.26
CA GLU A 49 -7.78 11.57 7.93
C GLU A 49 -8.03 11.61 6.41
N ILE A 50 -7.02 12.00 5.62
CA ILE A 50 -7.09 11.94 4.16
C ILE A 50 -7.13 10.48 3.70
N THR A 51 -6.28 9.63 4.28
CA THR A 51 -6.20 8.20 3.95
C THR A 51 -7.52 7.49 4.25
N LYS A 52 -8.16 7.80 5.39
CA LYS A 52 -9.48 7.27 5.74
C LYS A 52 -10.55 7.67 4.72
N LYS A 53 -10.57 8.93 4.29
CA LYS A 53 -11.51 9.41 3.26
C LYS A 53 -11.33 8.66 1.94
N ILE A 54 -10.08 8.49 1.50
CA ILE A 54 -9.77 7.71 0.29
C ILE A 54 -10.27 6.28 0.45
N LEU A 55 -10.00 5.63 1.59
CA LEU A 55 -10.47 4.26 1.84
C LEU A 55 -11.99 4.15 1.78
N THR A 56 -12.72 5.06 2.42
CA THR A 56 -14.19 5.04 2.41
C THR A 56 -14.77 5.20 1.00
N GLU A 57 -14.19 6.07 0.16
CA GLU A 57 -14.66 6.24 -1.22
C GLU A 57 -14.23 5.10 -2.15
N LEU A 58 -13.07 4.48 -1.88
CA LEU A 58 -12.52 3.42 -2.70
C LEU A 58 -13.33 2.12 -2.53
N ILE A 59 -13.68 1.76 -1.30
CA ILE A 59 -14.37 0.50 -0.98
C ILE A 59 -15.64 0.32 -1.81
N ASP A 60 -16.45 1.38 -1.94
CA ASP A 60 -17.70 1.34 -2.72
C ASP A 60 -17.48 1.23 -4.24
N LYS A 61 -16.29 1.60 -4.73
CA LYS A 61 -15.92 1.57 -6.15
C LYS A 61 -15.22 0.28 -6.56
N ILE A 62 -14.86 -0.60 -5.61
CA ILE A 62 -14.19 -1.87 -5.94
C ILE A 62 -15.20 -2.80 -6.63
N PRO A 63 -14.90 -3.30 -7.85
CA PRO A 63 -15.80 -4.20 -8.55
C PRO A 63 -15.94 -5.52 -7.81
N LYS A 64 -17.17 -6.07 -7.77
CA LYS A 64 -17.46 -7.37 -7.14
C LYS A 64 -16.78 -8.53 -7.86
N THR A 65 -16.61 -8.41 -9.18
CA THR A 65 -15.91 -9.39 -10.01
C THR A 65 -14.45 -8.98 -10.17
N LYS A 66 -13.54 -9.90 -9.85
CA LYS A 66 -12.10 -9.69 -10.04
C LYS A 66 -11.77 -9.78 -11.54
N SER A 67 -11.29 -8.69 -12.13
CA SER A 67 -10.70 -8.67 -13.48
C SER A 67 -9.17 -8.67 -13.48
N CYS A 68 -8.55 -8.74 -12.30
CA CYS A 68 -7.11 -8.62 -12.13
C CYS A 68 -6.39 -9.97 -12.41
N LEU A 69 -5.15 -9.91 -12.90
CA LEU A 69 -4.31 -11.10 -13.11
C LEU A 69 -3.99 -11.86 -11.80
N CYS A 70 -4.07 -11.20 -10.65
CA CYS A 70 -3.81 -11.85 -9.35
C CYS A 70 -4.79 -12.99 -9.06
N ALA A 71 -6.01 -12.96 -9.61
CA ALA A 71 -6.98 -14.04 -9.44
C ALA A 71 -6.54 -15.36 -10.07
N LYS A 72 -5.61 -15.31 -11.04
CA LYS A 72 -5.09 -16.46 -11.78
C LYS A 72 -3.61 -16.71 -11.52
N ALA A 73 -3.05 -16.08 -10.49
CA ALA A 73 -1.61 -16.08 -10.25
C ALA A 73 -0.99 -17.47 -10.11
N LEU A 74 -1.77 -18.47 -9.69
CA LEU A 74 -1.32 -19.85 -9.50
C LEU A 74 -1.58 -20.77 -10.71
N GLU A 75 -2.29 -20.34 -11.76
CA GLU A 75 -2.62 -21.20 -12.91
C GLU A 75 -1.35 -21.63 -13.69
N GLU A 76 -0.33 -20.76 -13.74
CA GLU A 76 0.93 -20.98 -14.46
C GLU A 76 2.16 -20.96 -13.51
N ALA A 77 1.95 -21.00 -12.20
CA ALA A 77 3.04 -20.95 -11.24
C ALA A 77 3.72 -22.33 -11.09
N GLU A 78 5.02 -22.39 -11.30
CA GLU A 78 5.87 -23.56 -11.03
C GLU A 78 6.61 -23.40 -9.70
N PHE A 79 6.81 -24.51 -8.99
CA PHE A 79 7.48 -24.58 -7.69
C PHE A 79 9.00 -24.82 -7.82
#